data_AF-A0A949XT84-F1
#
_entry.id   AF-A0A949XT84-F1
#
_cell.length_a   1.000
_cell.length_b   1.000
_cell.length_c   1.000
_cell.angle_alpha   90.00
_cell.angle_beta   90.00
_cell.angle_gamma   90.00
#
_symmetry.space_group_name_H-M   'P 1'
#
loop_
_entity.id
_entity.type
_entity.pdbx_description
1 polymer ?
#
loop_
_entity_poly.entity_id
_entity_poly.type
_entity_poly.pdbx_seq_one_letter_code
_entity_poly.pdbx_strand_id
1 'polypeptide(L)'
;DRAFLLQPGIDYIRIASWDLQTSKQLQEAFRKLGAAPLKGLVLDLRNNPGGLVKAALDAAAMFLQPGQRILTAKGRTSEKEIADVPKNATPYKFKLAVLINEKTASASEILAGALQDHDRAAIVGTPSYGKGLVQSVMPLSGGAGLAITTAFYYTPSGRSIQRPLRDSALSDAFNQTQDGQRPTFKTDDGRTVLGGGGIEPDIRVLPHELTRLEAVLDASGAITAFATNYLSKHSPLSDRFEVGPDLLDELKVFLAGRQIQPTVAEWSADREWVSSRVKEEIVTQARGVAAADELHAREDPQVQAAVQALANPALLAAR
;
A
#
# COMPACT_ATOMS: atom_id res chain seq x y z
N ASP A 1 -7.77 5.95 6.79
CA ASP A 1 -6.53 6.59 6.31
C ASP A 1 -5.67 7.06 7.47
N ARG A 2 -4.36 7.14 7.25
CA ARG A 2 -3.36 7.60 8.25
C ARG A 2 -2.39 8.56 7.59
N ALA A 3 -1.93 9.55 8.35
CA ALA A 3 -0.98 10.55 7.89
C ALA A 3 -0.15 11.02 9.09
N PHE A 4 1.17 10.87 9.02
CA PHE A 4 2.10 11.26 10.10
C PHE A 4 3.53 11.45 9.57
N LEU A 5 4.37 12.08 10.38
CA LEU A 5 5.80 12.26 10.11
C LEU A 5 6.55 10.96 10.38
N LEU A 6 7.00 10.27 9.33
CA LEU A 6 7.71 8.99 9.44
C LEU A 6 9.14 9.20 9.97
N GLN A 7 9.87 10.16 9.42
CA GLN A 7 11.21 10.55 9.90
C GLN A 7 11.50 12.00 9.48
N PRO A 8 12.57 12.66 9.96
CA PRO A 8 12.82 14.06 9.62
C PRO A 8 12.80 14.34 8.11
N GLY A 9 11.75 15.05 7.65
CA GLY A 9 11.54 15.43 6.25
C GLY A 9 10.92 14.34 5.36
N ILE A 10 10.47 13.21 5.89
CA ILE A 10 9.72 12.20 5.14
C ILE A 10 8.41 11.92 5.86
N ASP A 11 7.31 12.10 5.12
CA ASP A 11 5.97 11.79 5.60
C ASP A 11 5.51 10.42 5.13
N TYR A 12 4.55 9.87 5.86
CA TYR A 12 3.85 8.65 5.50
C TYR A 12 2.35 8.92 5.43
N ILE A 13 1.73 8.47 4.35
CA ILE A 13 0.27 8.52 4.18
C ILE A 13 -0.22 7.15 3.73
N ARG A 14 -1.21 6.60 4.42
CA ARG A 14 -1.92 5.38 4.02
C ARG A 14 -3.33 5.70 3.56
N ILE A 15 -3.67 5.23 2.36
CA ILE A 15 -5.02 5.30 1.79
C ILE A 15 -5.60 3.89 1.79
N ALA A 16 -6.60 3.64 2.63
CA ALA A 16 -7.21 2.31 2.78
C ALA A 16 -8.25 2.02 1.68
N SER A 17 -8.87 3.06 1.12
CA SER A 17 -9.89 2.96 0.06
C SER A 17 -10.08 4.30 -0.65
N TRP A 18 -10.63 4.28 -1.86
CA TRP A 18 -10.96 5.49 -2.62
C TRP A 18 -12.45 5.84 -2.51
N ASP A 19 -12.76 6.90 -1.78
CA ASP A 19 -14.11 7.46 -1.65
C ASP A 19 -14.16 8.93 -2.12
N LEU A 20 -15.33 9.57 -1.98
CA LEU A 20 -15.55 10.95 -2.44
C LEU A 20 -14.71 12.00 -1.68
N GLN A 21 -14.25 11.68 -0.47
CA GLN A 21 -13.51 12.58 0.41
C GLN A 21 -12.00 12.34 0.37
N THR A 22 -11.53 11.18 -0.09
CA THR A 22 -10.11 10.79 -0.07
C THR A 22 -9.21 11.88 -0.65
N SER A 23 -9.52 12.46 -1.82
CA SER A 23 -8.68 13.51 -2.43
C SER A 23 -8.62 14.78 -1.58
N LYS A 24 -9.71 15.15 -0.90
CA LYS A 24 -9.72 16.31 0.02
C LYS A 24 -8.92 16.03 1.29
N GLN A 25 -9.07 14.83 1.85
CA GLN A 25 -8.33 14.40 3.03
C GLN A 25 -6.82 14.34 2.75
N LEU A 26 -6.44 13.89 1.55
CA LEU A 26 -5.05 13.88 1.10
C LEU A 26 -4.47 15.29 0.98
N GLN A 27 -5.20 16.23 0.37
CA GLN A 27 -4.77 17.64 0.32
C GLN A 27 -4.62 18.24 1.72
N GLU A 28 -5.55 17.93 2.63
CA GLU A 28 -5.50 18.43 3.99
C GLU A 28 -4.34 17.82 4.79
N ALA A 29 -4.06 16.53 4.58
CA ALA A 29 -2.88 15.88 5.14
C ALA A 29 -1.60 16.60 4.69
N PHE A 30 -1.47 16.94 3.40
CA PHE A 30 -0.32 17.70 2.90
C PHE A 30 -0.22 19.13 3.45
N ARG A 31 -1.34 19.80 3.76
CA ARG A 31 -1.29 21.12 4.42
C ARG A 31 -0.80 21.03 5.86
N LYS A 32 -1.15 19.96 6.56
CA LYS A 32 -0.74 19.74 7.97
C LYS A 32 0.68 19.21 8.07
N LEU A 33 1.05 18.31 7.16
CA LEU A 33 2.37 17.70 7.05
C LEU A 33 3.25 18.61 6.17
N GLY A 34 3.84 19.64 6.78
CA GLY A 34 4.57 20.67 6.02
C GLY A 34 5.32 21.71 6.84
N ALA A 35 5.53 21.49 8.15
CA ALA A 35 6.22 22.46 9.02
C ALA A 35 7.75 22.57 8.73
N ALA A 36 8.29 21.74 7.84
CA ALA A 36 9.65 21.78 7.32
C ALA A 36 9.62 21.39 5.83
N PRO A 37 10.64 21.72 5.01
CA PRO A 37 10.61 21.34 3.59
C PRO A 37 10.55 19.82 3.46
N LEU A 38 9.38 19.32 3.03
CA LEU A 38 9.13 17.92 2.80
C LEU A 38 10.07 17.40 1.70
N LYS A 39 10.92 16.44 2.05
CA LYS A 39 11.92 15.85 1.14
C LYS A 39 11.32 14.67 0.37
N GLY A 40 10.42 13.92 0.98
CA GLY A 40 9.73 12.83 0.31
C GLY A 40 8.51 12.30 1.05
N LEU A 41 7.74 11.46 0.35
CA LEU A 41 6.52 10.84 0.84
C LEU A 41 6.57 9.33 0.57
N VAL A 42 6.19 8.54 1.57
CA VAL A 42 5.78 7.14 1.39
C VAL A 42 4.25 7.10 1.35
N LEU A 43 3.70 6.73 0.19
CA LEU A 43 2.26 6.54 -0.01
C LEU A 43 1.92 5.05 0.05
N ASP A 44 1.25 4.63 1.11
CA ASP A 44 0.87 3.23 1.31
C ASP A 44 -0.53 2.93 0.72
N LEU A 45 -0.54 2.12 -0.34
CA LEU A 45 -1.74 1.58 -1.00
C LEU A 45 -1.92 0.06 -0.75
N ARG A 46 -1.14 -0.54 0.15
CA ARG A 46 -1.30 -1.95 0.52
C ARG A 46 -2.67 -2.17 1.12
N ASN A 47 -3.28 -3.28 0.72
CA ASN A 47 -4.64 -3.65 1.12
C ASN A 47 -5.74 -2.69 0.67
N ASN A 48 -5.47 -1.78 -0.28
CA ASN A 48 -6.48 -0.90 -0.85
C ASN A 48 -7.14 -1.54 -2.09
N PRO A 49 -8.40 -2.00 -2.01
CA PRO A 49 -9.06 -2.72 -3.11
C PRO A 49 -9.53 -1.80 -4.25
N GLY A 50 -9.22 -0.51 -4.19
CA GLY A 50 -9.66 0.50 -5.13
C GLY A 50 -10.82 1.32 -4.56
N GLY A 51 -11.81 1.59 -5.40
CA GLY A 51 -12.95 2.45 -5.08
C GLY A 51 -13.22 3.41 -6.24
N LEU A 52 -13.57 4.65 -5.92
CA LEU A 52 -13.90 5.66 -6.93
C LEU A 52 -12.67 6.04 -7.76
N VAL A 53 -12.67 5.64 -9.04
CA VAL A 53 -11.59 5.95 -9.99
C VAL A 53 -11.29 7.44 -10.04
N LYS A 54 -12.32 8.30 -10.03
CA LYS A 54 -12.14 9.76 -10.02
C LYS A 54 -11.25 10.23 -8.86
N ALA A 55 -11.39 9.66 -7.66
CA ALA A 55 -10.58 10.07 -6.52
C ALA A 55 -9.10 9.73 -6.71
N ALA A 56 -8.80 8.56 -7.32
CA ALA A 56 -7.44 8.17 -7.68
C ALA A 56 -6.86 9.03 -8.82
N LEU A 57 -7.67 9.41 -9.82
CA LEU A 57 -7.26 10.35 -10.87
C LEU A 57 -6.91 11.74 -10.29
N ASP A 58 -7.77 12.24 -9.39
CA ASP A 58 -7.55 13.51 -8.69
C ASP A 58 -6.27 13.46 -7.83
N ALA A 59 -5.96 12.31 -7.22
CA ALA A 59 -4.71 12.09 -6.49
C ALA A 59 -3.49 12.01 -7.42
N ALA A 60 -3.58 11.32 -8.56
CA ALA A 60 -2.50 11.26 -9.54
C ALA A 60 -2.12 12.66 -10.06
N ALA A 61 -3.12 13.51 -10.30
CA ALA A 61 -2.94 14.90 -10.71
C ALA A 61 -2.21 15.78 -9.67
N MET A 62 -2.09 15.33 -8.41
CA MET A 62 -1.28 16.03 -7.40
C MET A 62 0.23 15.78 -7.58
N PHE A 63 0.63 14.80 -8.37
CA PHE A 63 2.04 14.40 -8.52
C PHE A 63 2.55 14.47 -9.96
N LEU A 64 1.67 14.28 -10.94
CA LEU A 64 2.00 14.25 -12.37
C LEU A 64 1.90 15.66 -13.00
N GLN A 65 2.68 15.88 -14.05
CA GLN A 65 2.72 17.14 -14.78
C GLN A 65 1.43 17.38 -15.58
N PRO A 66 1.00 18.65 -15.74
CA PRO A 66 -0.15 19.00 -16.57
C PRO A 66 -0.10 18.37 -17.97
N GLY A 67 -1.19 17.73 -18.38
CA GLY A 67 -1.29 17.06 -19.69
C GLY A 67 -0.68 15.65 -19.76
N GLN A 68 -0.01 15.16 -18.72
CA GLN A 68 0.40 13.75 -18.68
C GLN A 68 -0.82 12.83 -18.64
N ARG A 69 -0.70 11.67 -19.29
CA ARG A 69 -1.73 10.63 -19.29
C ARG A 69 -1.81 9.99 -17.91
N ILE A 70 -3.01 9.76 -17.40
CA ILE A 70 -3.16 8.94 -16.18
C ILE A 70 -3.68 7.55 -16.56
N LEU A 71 -4.69 7.51 -17.43
CA LEU A 71 -5.41 6.29 -17.73
C LEU A 71 -5.97 6.31 -19.14
N THR A 72 -6.03 5.13 -19.75
CA THR A 72 -6.87 4.86 -20.92
C THR A 72 -7.82 3.72 -20.60
N ALA A 73 -9.11 3.88 -20.89
CA ALA A 73 -10.07 2.79 -20.90
C ALA A 73 -10.47 2.45 -22.34
N LYS A 74 -10.41 1.15 -22.69
CA LYS A 74 -10.75 0.66 -24.04
C LYS A 74 -11.73 -0.50 -23.94
N GLY A 75 -12.92 -0.30 -24.50
CA GLY A 75 -13.96 -1.31 -24.67
C GLY A 75 -14.02 -1.84 -26.11
N ARG A 76 -14.95 -2.77 -26.36
CA ARG A 76 -15.17 -3.35 -27.70
C ARG A 76 -15.81 -2.36 -28.68
N THR A 77 -16.76 -1.57 -28.19
CA THR A 77 -17.62 -0.68 -29.01
C THR A 77 -17.64 0.75 -28.50
N SER A 78 -17.10 1.01 -27.31
CA SER A 78 -17.02 2.36 -26.75
C SER A 78 -15.85 3.12 -27.35
N GLU A 79 -15.99 4.44 -27.46
CA GLU A 79 -14.82 5.30 -27.71
C GLU A 79 -13.78 5.08 -26.61
N LYS A 80 -12.53 5.32 -26.98
CA LYS A 80 -11.40 5.24 -26.05
C LYS A 80 -11.53 6.39 -25.06
N GLU A 81 -11.86 6.08 -23.81
CA GLU A 81 -11.87 7.10 -22.75
C GLU A 81 -10.44 7.34 -22.28
N ILE A 82 -10.09 8.61 -22.15
CA ILE A 82 -8.77 9.07 -21.76
C ILE A 82 -8.93 9.99 -20.55
N ALA A 83 -8.12 9.75 -19.52
CA ALA A 83 -7.95 10.67 -18.42
C ALA A 83 -6.52 11.20 -18.43
N ASP A 84 -6.38 12.52 -18.58
CA ASP A 84 -5.11 13.25 -18.51
C ASP A 84 -5.13 14.17 -17.28
N VAL A 85 -3.94 14.55 -16.81
CA VAL A 85 -3.78 15.55 -15.74
C VAL A 85 -4.32 16.91 -16.23
N PRO A 86 -5.18 17.59 -15.45
CA PRO A 86 -5.69 18.92 -15.80
C PRO A 86 -4.58 19.94 -16.08
N LYS A 87 -4.79 20.82 -17.06
CA LYS A 87 -3.80 21.84 -17.46
C LYS A 87 -3.42 22.83 -16.35
N ASN A 88 -4.30 23.01 -15.37
CA ASN A 88 -4.11 23.89 -14.22
C ASN A 88 -3.59 23.17 -12.96
N ALA A 89 -3.24 21.88 -13.06
CA ALA A 89 -2.68 21.14 -11.93
C ALA A 89 -1.33 21.73 -11.51
N THR A 90 -1.05 21.72 -10.21
CA THR A 90 0.24 22.14 -9.64
C THR A 90 0.82 20.95 -8.87
N PRO A 91 1.67 20.13 -9.50
CA PRO A 91 2.14 18.91 -8.87
C PRO A 91 3.15 19.19 -7.75
N TYR A 92 3.09 18.37 -6.71
CA TYR A 92 4.13 18.31 -5.70
C TYR A 92 5.42 17.74 -6.28
N LYS A 93 6.56 18.30 -5.83
CA LYS A 93 7.90 17.97 -6.36
C LYS A 93 8.77 17.14 -5.42
N PHE A 94 8.31 16.88 -4.20
CA PHE A 94 9.06 16.01 -3.28
C PHE A 94 9.12 14.58 -3.82
N LYS A 95 10.11 13.81 -3.38
CA LYS A 95 10.32 12.44 -3.83
C LYS A 95 9.17 11.54 -3.39
N LEU A 96 8.79 10.56 -4.20
CA LEU A 96 7.62 9.72 -3.93
C LEU A 96 7.95 8.24 -4.03
N ALA A 97 7.58 7.47 -3.02
CA ALA A 97 7.57 6.01 -3.07
C ALA A 97 6.16 5.51 -2.77
N VAL A 98 5.70 4.50 -3.49
CA VAL A 98 4.36 3.93 -3.34
C VAL A 98 4.47 2.47 -2.92
N LEU A 99 3.84 2.12 -1.80
CA LEU A 99 3.75 0.73 -1.35
C LEU A 99 2.53 0.05 -1.96
N ILE A 100 2.73 -1.15 -2.51
CA ILE A 100 1.66 -1.99 -3.05
C ILE A 100 1.80 -3.43 -2.55
N ASN A 101 0.68 -4.16 -2.56
CA ASN A 101 0.68 -5.59 -2.33
C ASN A 101 -0.41 -6.29 -3.16
N GLU A 102 -0.57 -7.60 -2.96
CA GLU A 102 -1.51 -8.45 -3.71
C GLU A 102 -2.99 -8.05 -3.54
N LYS A 103 -3.31 -7.19 -2.56
CA LYS A 103 -4.65 -6.64 -2.31
C LYS A 103 -4.81 -5.20 -2.81
N THR A 104 -3.76 -4.58 -3.33
CA THR A 104 -3.84 -3.31 -4.06
C THR A 104 -4.55 -3.57 -5.40
N ALA A 105 -5.73 -2.97 -5.61
CA ALA A 105 -6.55 -3.27 -6.79
C ALA A 105 -7.19 -2.02 -7.43
N SER A 106 -7.57 -2.14 -8.71
CA SER A 106 -8.42 -1.20 -9.43
C SER A 106 -7.90 0.25 -9.39
N ALA A 107 -8.64 1.20 -8.82
CA ALA A 107 -8.24 2.62 -8.74
C ALA A 107 -6.82 2.83 -8.17
N SER A 108 -6.41 2.00 -7.21
CA SER A 108 -5.05 2.04 -6.65
C SER A 108 -3.98 1.59 -7.64
N GLU A 109 -4.30 0.61 -8.49
CA GLU A 109 -3.41 0.14 -9.57
C GLU A 109 -3.29 1.18 -10.69
N ILE A 110 -4.36 1.92 -10.96
CA ILE A 110 -4.34 3.04 -11.92
C ILE A 110 -3.36 4.12 -11.41
N LEU A 111 -3.48 4.53 -10.15
CA LEU A 111 -2.56 5.51 -9.55
C LEU A 111 -1.11 5.00 -9.58
N ALA A 112 -0.86 3.78 -9.05
CA ALA A 112 0.49 3.23 -8.99
C ALA A 112 1.10 3.06 -10.39
N GLY A 113 0.34 2.54 -11.36
CA GLY A 113 0.79 2.37 -12.73
C GLY A 113 1.08 3.68 -13.44
N ALA A 114 0.26 4.71 -13.26
CA ALA A 114 0.49 6.03 -13.84
C ALA A 114 1.76 6.70 -13.27
N LEU A 115 1.96 6.61 -11.95
CA LEU A 115 3.15 7.15 -11.30
C LEU A 115 4.42 6.39 -11.70
N GLN A 116 4.34 5.07 -11.89
CA GLN A 116 5.47 4.24 -12.33
C GLN A 116 5.83 4.55 -13.79
N ASP A 117 4.84 4.62 -14.67
CA ASP A 117 5.05 4.83 -16.11
C ASP A 117 5.64 6.21 -16.42
N HIS A 118 5.35 7.20 -15.59
CA HIS A 118 5.92 8.54 -15.68
C HIS A 118 7.18 8.75 -14.85
N ASP A 119 7.76 7.68 -14.30
CA ASP A 119 8.97 7.74 -13.46
C ASP A 119 8.86 8.70 -12.27
N ARG A 120 7.61 8.97 -11.85
CA ARG A 120 7.31 9.93 -10.79
C ARG A 120 7.48 9.32 -9.41
N ALA A 121 7.29 8.01 -9.29
CA ALA A 121 7.44 7.29 -8.03
C ALA A 121 8.11 5.93 -8.22
N ALA A 122 8.88 5.54 -7.20
CA ALA A 122 9.33 4.17 -7.05
C ALA A 122 8.20 3.32 -6.46
N ILE A 123 7.88 2.20 -7.10
CA ILE A 123 6.89 1.24 -6.61
C ILE A 123 7.59 0.14 -5.81
N VAL A 124 7.15 -0.10 -4.58
CA VAL A 124 7.81 -1.02 -3.64
C VAL A 124 6.79 -2.00 -3.05
N GLY A 125 7.20 -3.26 -2.87
CA GLY A 125 6.39 -4.27 -2.18
C GLY A 125 6.21 -5.56 -2.98
N THR A 126 4.96 -6.01 -3.16
CA THR A 126 4.63 -7.23 -3.93
C THR A 126 3.67 -6.89 -5.09
N PRO A 127 3.57 -7.74 -6.14
CA PRO A 127 2.68 -7.47 -7.27
C PRO A 127 1.25 -7.20 -6.84
N SER A 128 0.62 -6.22 -7.49
CA SER A 128 -0.77 -5.87 -7.22
C SER A 128 -1.76 -6.95 -7.72
N TYR A 129 -3.04 -6.78 -7.39
CA TYR A 129 -4.08 -7.77 -7.63
C TYR A 129 -4.29 -8.10 -9.12
N GLY A 130 -4.26 -7.08 -9.99
CA GLY A 130 -4.48 -7.17 -11.43
C GLY A 130 -5.94 -6.98 -11.85
N LYS A 131 -6.68 -6.07 -11.20
CA LYS A 131 -8.06 -5.71 -11.55
C LYS A 131 -8.09 -4.49 -12.45
N GLY A 132 -7.93 -4.72 -13.76
CA GLY A 132 -7.99 -3.71 -14.80
C GLY A 132 -9.35 -3.58 -15.49
N LEU A 133 -10.46 -3.93 -14.84
CA LEU A 133 -11.80 -3.94 -15.45
C LEU A 133 -12.56 -2.62 -15.18
N VAL A 134 -13.22 -2.11 -16.22
CA VAL A 134 -14.25 -1.07 -16.10
C VAL A 134 -15.60 -1.76 -15.99
N GLN A 135 -16.31 -1.50 -14.89
CA GLN A 135 -17.68 -1.98 -14.71
C GLN A 135 -18.66 -0.83 -14.84
N SER A 136 -19.66 -1.00 -15.71
CA SER A 136 -20.77 -0.06 -15.89
C SER A 136 -22.04 -0.66 -15.31
N VAL A 137 -22.84 0.16 -14.63
CA VAL A 137 -24.18 -0.23 -14.15
C VAL A 137 -25.21 0.25 -15.16
N MET A 138 -25.88 -0.70 -15.81
CA MET A 138 -26.97 -0.43 -16.74
C MET A 138 -28.31 -0.54 -16.00
N PRO A 139 -29.15 0.50 -15.97
CA PRO A 139 -30.46 0.42 -15.34
C PRO A 139 -31.36 -0.56 -16.10
N LEU A 140 -32.15 -1.34 -15.35
CA LEU A 140 -33.15 -2.28 -15.87
C LEU A 140 -34.55 -1.87 -15.41
N SER A 141 -35.57 -2.50 -15.99
CA SER A 141 -36.96 -2.33 -15.54
C SER A 141 -37.13 -2.76 -14.09
N GLY A 142 -38.09 -2.16 -13.39
CA GLY A 142 -38.38 -2.46 -11.98
C GLY A 142 -37.34 -1.95 -10.98
N GLY A 143 -36.46 -1.02 -11.37
CA GLY A 143 -35.46 -0.43 -10.47
C GLY A 143 -34.22 -1.30 -10.24
N ALA A 144 -34.08 -2.41 -10.96
CA ALA A 144 -32.87 -3.23 -10.94
C ALA A 144 -31.73 -2.59 -11.75
N GLY A 145 -30.51 -3.08 -11.56
CA GLY A 145 -29.34 -2.66 -12.34
C GLY A 145 -28.44 -3.85 -12.66
N LEU A 146 -27.89 -3.87 -13.87
CA LEU A 146 -26.92 -4.84 -14.34
C LEU A 146 -25.51 -4.24 -14.27
N ALA A 147 -24.65 -4.78 -13.40
CA ALA A 147 -23.23 -4.47 -13.42
C ALA A 147 -22.52 -5.36 -14.44
N ILE A 148 -21.96 -4.76 -15.49
CA ILE A 148 -21.27 -5.48 -16.57
C ILE A 148 -19.92 -4.86 -16.87
N THR A 149 -18.93 -5.70 -17.19
CA THR A 149 -17.63 -5.24 -17.65
C THR A 149 -17.75 -4.73 -19.09
N THR A 150 -17.36 -3.48 -19.33
CA THR A 150 -17.52 -2.81 -20.63
C THR A 150 -16.18 -2.48 -21.30
N ALA A 151 -15.14 -2.30 -20.49
CA ALA A 151 -13.82 -1.89 -20.95
C ALA A 151 -12.70 -2.37 -20.01
N PHE A 152 -11.47 -2.14 -20.43
CA PHE A 152 -10.27 -2.44 -19.67
C PHE A 152 -9.40 -1.21 -19.52
N TYR A 153 -8.76 -1.09 -18.36
CA TYR A 153 -7.81 -0.04 -18.02
C TYR A 153 -6.40 -0.38 -18.52
N TYR A 154 -5.76 0.63 -19.09
CA TYR A 154 -4.39 0.63 -19.55
C TYR A 154 -3.66 1.82 -18.94
N THR A 155 -2.43 1.59 -18.50
CA THR A 155 -1.54 2.62 -17.97
C THR A 155 -1.00 3.51 -19.10
N PRO A 156 -0.30 4.62 -18.81
CA PRO A 156 0.25 5.53 -19.81
C PRO A 156 1.12 4.88 -20.89
N SER A 157 1.97 3.93 -20.52
CA SER A 157 2.81 3.16 -21.46
C SER A 157 2.03 2.18 -22.34
N GLY A 158 0.72 2.02 -22.11
CA GLY A 158 -0.17 1.17 -22.89
C GLY A 158 -0.28 -0.27 -22.40
N ARG A 159 0.33 -0.61 -21.25
CA ARG A 159 0.18 -1.94 -20.65
C ARG A 159 -1.17 -2.12 -19.97
N SER A 160 -1.76 -3.30 -20.13
CA SER A 160 -2.98 -3.64 -19.39
C SER A 160 -2.64 -3.95 -17.94
N ILE A 161 -3.47 -3.46 -17.02
CA ILE A 161 -3.42 -3.85 -15.60
C ILE A 161 -4.01 -5.26 -15.42
N GLN A 162 -4.92 -5.67 -16.30
CA GLN A 162 -5.74 -6.85 -16.13
C GLN A 162 -4.92 -8.13 -16.14
N ARG A 163 -5.04 -8.93 -15.07
CA ARG A 163 -4.52 -10.30 -15.01
C ARG A 163 -5.34 -11.23 -15.92
N PRO A 164 -4.75 -12.31 -16.48
CA PRO A 164 -5.49 -13.20 -17.37
C PRO A 164 -6.72 -13.78 -16.68
N LEU A 165 -7.87 -13.69 -17.34
CA LEU A 165 -9.14 -14.24 -16.86
C LEU A 165 -9.19 -15.73 -17.22
N ARG A 166 -8.43 -16.54 -16.48
CA ARG A 166 -8.39 -18.00 -16.64
C ARG A 166 -9.80 -18.59 -16.51
N ASP A 167 -10.06 -19.63 -17.30
CA ASP A 167 -11.31 -20.38 -17.29
C ASP A 167 -12.57 -19.52 -17.54
N SER A 168 -12.42 -18.44 -18.29
CA SER A 168 -13.53 -17.56 -18.70
C SER A 168 -13.61 -17.45 -20.22
N ALA A 169 -14.80 -17.13 -20.74
CA ALA A 169 -14.99 -16.78 -22.14
C ALA A 169 -14.18 -15.53 -22.59
N LEU A 170 -13.56 -14.83 -21.65
CA LEU A 170 -12.69 -13.67 -21.89
C LEU A 170 -11.20 -14.03 -21.85
N SER A 171 -10.84 -15.32 -21.68
CA SER A 171 -9.45 -15.79 -21.65
C SER A 171 -8.70 -15.36 -22.92
N ASP A 172 -9.31 -15.58 -24.08
CA ASP A 172 -8.67 -15.38 -25.39
C ASP A 172 -8.66 -13.90 -25.78
N ALA A 173 -9.66 -13.13 -25.33
CA ALA A 173 -9.73 -11.69 -25.52
C ALA A 173 -8.58 -10.94 -24.82
N PHE A 174 -8.00 -11.54 -23.77
CA PHE A 174 -6.98 -10.91 -22.92
C PHE A 174 -5.72 -11.73 -22.72
N ASN A 175 -5.50 -12.77 -23.54
CA ASN A 175 -4.24 -13.50 -23.52
C ASN A 175 -3.15 -12.65 -24.21
N GLN A 176 -2.66 -11.64 -23.49
CA GLN A 176 -1.54 -10.79 -23.92
C GLN A 176 -0.19 -11.48 -23.75
N THR A 177 -0.18 -12.75 -23.30
CA THR A 177 1.06 -13.50 -23.19
C THR A 177 1.51 -13.96 -24.58
N GLN A 178 2.70 -13.54 -24.99
CA GLN A 178 3.39 -14.12 -26.14
C GLN A 178 4.32 -15.21 -25.61
N ASP A 179 4.19 -16.44 -26.12
CA ASP A 179 5.00 -17.60 -25.71
C ASP A 179 5.04 -17.84 -24.18
N GLY A 180 3.92 -17.56 -23.49
CA GLY A 180 3.80 -17.72 -22.03
C GLY A 180 4.48 -16.62 -21.21
N GLN A 181 5.06 -15.59 -21.84
CA GLN A 181 5.70 -14.46 -21.17
C GLN A 181 4.77 -13.24 -21.10
N ARG A 182 4.87 -12.47 -20.01
CA ARG A 182 4.14 -11.20 -19.88
C ARG A 182 4.70 -10.17 -20.87
N PRO A 183 3.84 -9.33 -21.50
CA PRO A 183 4.28 -8.29 -22.41
C PRO A 183 5.12 -7.23 -21.67
N THR A 184 6.14 -6.72 -22.36
CA THR A 184 7.07 -5.70 -21.82
C THR A 184 6.79 -4.33 -22.44
N PHE A 185 6.96 -3.29 -21.64
CA PHE A 185 6.73 -1.89 -22.00
C PHE A 185 7.83 -1.02 -21.41
N LYS A 186 7.79 0.28 -21.72
CA LYS A 186 8.77 1.27 -21.28
C LYS A 186 8.09 2.42 -20.55
N THR A 187 8.68 2.84 -19.44
CA THR A 187 8.35 4.12 -18.79
C THR A 187 8.92 5.28 -19.63
N ASP A 188 8.56 6.52 -19.27
CA ASP A 188 9.03 7.73 -19.95
C ASP A 188 10.58 7.83 -20.01
N ASP A 189 11.27 7.43 -18.94
CA ASP A 189 12.73 7.38 -18.82
C ASP A 189 13.34 6.04 -19.29
N GLY A 190 12.52 5.12 -19.83
CA GLY A 190 12.99 3.90 -20.51
C GLY A 190 13.19 2.67 -19.63
N ARG A 191 12.74 2.68 -18.37
CA ARG A 191 12.74 1.48 -17.51
C ARG A 191 11.80 0.44 -18.08
N THR A 192 12.18 -0.84 -18.01
CA THR A 192 11.33 -1.94 -18.46
C THR A 192 10.26 -2.22 -17.41
N VAL A 193 9.00 -2.25 -17.84
CA VAL A 193 7.86 -2.60 -17.00
C VAL A 193 7.01 -3.68 -17.66
N LEU A 194 6.30 -4.48 -16.84
CA LEU A 194 5.51 -5.62 -17.30
C LEU A 194 4.02 -5.29 -17.30
N GLY A 195 3.29 -5.81 -18.29
CA GLY A 195 1.83 -5.74 -18.39
C GLY A 195 1.13 -7.07 -18.13
N GLY A 196 -0.20 -7.02 -18.06
CA GLY A 196 -1.08 -8.20 -18.09
C GLY A 196 -1.12 -9.00 -16.80
N GLY A 197 -0.90 -8.40 -15.62
CA GLY A 197 -0.86 -9.14 -14.36
C GLY A 197 -0.85 -8.29 -13.10
N GLY A 198 -1.41 -7.08 -13.16
CA GLY A 198 -1.21 -6.04 -12.14
C GLY A 198 0.06 -5.23 -12.38
N ILE A 199 0.31 -4.32 -11.45
CA ILE A 199 1.52 -3.50 -11.33
C ILE A 199 2.59 -4.34 -10.64
N GLU A 200 3.69 -4.57 -11.35
CA GLU A 200 4.90 -5.17 -10.76
C GLU A 200 5.71 -4.07 -10.06
N PRO A 201 6.13 -4.26 -8.79
CA PRO A 201 6.95 -3.28 -8.09
C PRO A 201 8.34 -3.17 -8.71
N ASP A 202 8.93 -1.97 -8.63
CA ASP A 202 10.32 -1.71 -9.01
C ASP A 202 11.29 -2.37 -8.02
N ILE A 203 10.94 -2.34 -6.74
CA ILE A 203 11.67 -3.01 -5.67
C ILE A 203 10.75 -4.02 -5.01
N ARG A 204 11.00 -5.30 -5.29
CA ARG A 204 10.26 -6.38 -4.65
C ARG A 204 10.75 -6.59 -3.22
N VAL A 205 9.85 -6.46 -2.26
CA VAL A 205 10.10 -6.72 -0.84
C VAL A 205 8.93 -7.54 -0.32
N LEU A 206 9.19 -8.73 0.22
CA LEU A 206 8.17 -9.55 0.84
C LEU A 206 7.79 -8.99 2.22
N PRO A 207 6.53 -9.14 2.65
CA PRO A 207 6.19 -8.90 4.05
C PRO A 207 6.95 -9.90 4.94
N HIS A 208 7.08 -9.55 6.22
CA HIS A 208 7.59 -10.48 7.24
C HIS A 208 6.72 -11.74 7.29
N GLU A 209 7.31 -12.91 7.06
CA GLU A 209 6.62 -14.19 7.21
C GLU A 209 6.66 -14.60 8.68
N LEU A 210 5.48 -14.83 9.26
CA LEU A 210 5.40 -15.22 10.66
C LEU A 210 6.04 -16.58 10.89
N THR A 211 6.91 -16.68 11.89
CA THR A 211 7.37 -17.99 12.38
C THR A 211 6.22 -18.73 13.06
N ARG A 212 6.44 -20.02 13.40
CA ARG A 212 5.48 -20.81 14.17
C ARG A 212 5.11 -20.14 15.49
N LEU A 213 6.10 -19.61 16.22
CA LEU A 213 5.87 -18.97 17.51
C LEU A 213 5.09 -17.67 17.34
N GLU A 214 5.52 -16.82 16.41
CA GLU A 214 4.86 -15.55 16.11
C GLU A 214 3.39 -15.77 15.73
N ALA A 215 3.12 -16.73 14.84
CA ALA A 215 1.76 -17.11 14.45
C ALA A 215 0.91 -17.61 15.64
N VAL A 216 1.48 -18.39 16.56
CA VAL A 216 0.79 -18.83 17.78
C VAL A 216 0.50 -17.66 18.71
N LEU A 217 1.46 -16.74 18.89
CA LEU A 217 1.29 -15.57 19.75
C LEU A 217 0.21 -14.63 19.25
N ASP A 218 0.13 -14.41 17.93
CA ASP A 218 -0.92 -13.61 17.31
C ASP A 218 -2.28 -14.33 17.36
N ALA A 219 -2.37 -15.59 16.95
CA ALA A 219 -3.64 -16.32 16.87
C ALA A 219 -4.26 -16.59 18.25
N SER A 220 -3.45 -16.74 19.29
CA SER A 220 -3.94 -16.99 20.66
C SER A 220 -4.44 -15.74 21.38
N GLY A 221 -4.15 -14.53 20.87
CA GLY A 221 -4.40 -13.27 21.57
C GLY A 221 -3.59 -13.13 22.88
N ALA A 222 -2.53 -13.93 23.05
CA ALA A 222 -1.75 -13.95 24.28
C ALA A 222 -1.07 -12.60 24.54
N ILE A 223 -0.51 -11.97 23.49
CA ILE A 223 0.11 -10.65 23.57
C ILE A 223 -0.91 -9.57 23.97
N THR A 224 -2.09 -9.57 23.35
CA THR A 224 -3.20 -8.67 23.70
C THR A 224 -3.59 -8.77 25.17
N ALA A 225 -3.80 -9.99 25.66
CA ALA A 225 -4.18 -10.17 27.05
C ALA A 225 -3.01 -9.93 28.03
N PHE A 226 -1.75 -10.12 27.62
CA PHE A 226 -0.59 -9.73 28.40
C PHE A 226 -0.55 -8.20 28.56
N ALA A 227 -0.70 -7.46 27.46
CA ALA A 227 -0.71 -6.00 27.48
C ALA A 227 -1.81 -5.45 28.41
N THR A 228 -3.00 -6.06 28.42
CA THR A 228 -4.08 -5.71 29.35
C THR A 228 -3.68 -5.97 30.81
N ASN A 229 -3.02 -7.10 31.11
CA ASN A 229 -2.54 -7.40 32.45
C ASN A 229 -1.40 -6.45 32.89
N TYR A 230 -0.53 -6.09 31.96
CA TYR A 230 0.58 -5.18 32.21
C TYR A 230 0.06 -3.78 32.55
N LEU A 231 -0.86 -3.25 31.73
CA LEU A 231 -1.41 -1.91 31.90
C LEU A 231 -2.30 -1.76 33.15
N SER A 232 -2.93 -2.83 33.64
CA SER A 232 -3.67 -2.76 34.91
C SER A 232 -2.77 -2.50 36.13
N LYS A 233 -1.46 -2.77 35.99
CA LYS A 233 -0.44 -2.57 37.03
C LYS A 233 0.47 -1.36 36.74
N HIS A 234 0.60 -0.95 35.47
CA HIS A 234 1.58 0.05 35.02
C HIS A 234 0.94 1.24 34.28
N SER A 235 -0.27 1.64 34.69
CA SER A 235 -0.94 2.84 34.16
C SER A 235 -0.73 4.04 35.10
N PRO A 236 -0.38 5.24 34.59
CA PRO A 236 -0.22 5.60 33.18
C PRO A 236 1.14 5.15 32.58
N LEU A 237 1.13 4.84 31.27
CA LEU A 237 2.33 4.41 30.54
C LEU A 237 3.27 5.58 30.22
N SER A 238 4.54 5.49 30.65
CA SER A 238 5.59 6.50 30.39
C SER A 238 5.75 6.83 28.90
N ASP A 239 5.88 8.11 28.55
CA ASP A 239 6.09 8.58 27.16
C ASP A 239 7.26 7.90 26.45
N ARG A 240 8.31 7.55 27.20
CA ARG A 240 9.51 6.86 26.72
C ARG A 240 9.50 5.35 27.01
N PHE A 241 8.31 4.73 26.99
CA PHE A 241 8.17 3.31 27.25
C PHE A 241 8.96 2.48 26.23
N GLU A 242 9.80 1.58 26.76
CA GLU A 242 10.59 0.63 26.01
C GLU A 242 10.44 -0.75 26.63
N VAL A 243 10.51 -1.79 25.79
CA VAL A 243 10.44 -3.18 26.26
C VAL A 243 11.82 -3.62 26.73
N GLY A 244 11.97 -3.73 28.04
CA GLY A 244 13.18 -4.22 28.69
C GLY A 244 13.20 -5.75 28.88
N PRO A 245 14.35 -6.33 29.29
CA PRO A 245 14.48 -7.76 29.57
C PRO A 245 13.46 -8.26 30.62
N ASP A 246 13.21 -7.48 31.67
CA ASP A 246 12.30 -7.86 32.75
C ASP A 246 10.86 -8.05 32.25
N LEU A 247 10.39 -7.18 31.34
CA LEU A 247 9.06 -7.29 30.74
C LEU A 247 8.96 -8.55 29.85
N LEU A 248 10.03 -8.87 29.13
CA LEU A 248 10.09 -10.09 28.32
C LEU A 248 10.07 -11.36 29.20
N ASP A 249 10.70 -11.33 30.37
CA ASP A 249 10.64 -12.44 31.32
C ASP A 249 9.26 -12.55 31.99
N GLU A 250 8.62 -11.43 32.34
CA GLU A 250 7.20 -11.42 32.75
C GLU A 250 6.28 -12.03 31.68
N LEU A 251 6.51 -11.68 30.41
CA LEU A 251 5.77 -12.24 29.28
C LEU A 251 5.96 -13.75 29.18
N LYS A 252 7.18 -14.29 29.32
CA LYS A 252 7.40 -15.75 29.34
C LYS A 252 6.61 -16.44 30.44
N VAL A 253 6.63 -15.89 31.66
CA VAL A 253 5.88 -16.46 32.79
C VAL A 253 4.38 -16.46 32.48
N PHE A 254 3.90 -15.37 31.89
CA PHE A 254 2.50 -15.25 31.48
C PHE A 254 2.10 -16.23 30.37
N LEU A 255 2.96 -16.43 29.37
CA LEU A 255 2.75 -17.41 28.30
C LEU A 255 2.74 -18.85 28.84
N ALA A 256 3.63 -19.18 29.78
CA ALA A 256 3.66 -20.49 30.42
C ALA A 256 2.35 -20.80 31.16
N GLY A 257 1.75 -19.80 31.82
CA GLY A 257 0.42 -19.92 32.45
C GLY A 257 -0.71 -20.18 31.45
N ARG A 258 -0.49 -19.89 30.16
CA ARG A 258 -1.40 -20.17 29.05
C ARG A 258 -1.04 -21.41 28.25
N GLN A 259 -0.13 -22.23 28.76
CA GLN A 259 0.37 -23.43 28.07
C GLN A 259 1.07 -23.11 26.73
N ILE A 260 1.56 -21.88 26.56
CA ILE A 260 2.40 -21.48 25.43
C ILE A 260 3.84 -21.48 25.93
N GLN A 261 4.60 -22.51 25.56
CA GLN A 261 5.99 -22.70 26.00
C GLN A 261 6.92 -22.75 24.79
N PRO A 262 7.41 -21.59 24.31
CA PRO A 262 8.42 -21.56 23.25
C PRO A 262 9.70 -22.24 23.72
N THR A 263 10.37 -22.93 22.80
CA THR A 263 11.73 -23.42 23.07
C THR A 263 12.70 -22.24 23.22
N VAL A 264 13.86 -22.48 23.85
CA VAL A 264 14.91 -21.45 23.97
C VAL A 264 15.35 -20.95 22.59
N ALA A 265 15.40 -21.85 21.59
CA ALA A 265 15.76 -21.51 20.22
C ALA A 265 14.72 -20.59 19.57
N GLU A 266 13.43 -20.93 19.65
CA GLU A 266 12.35 -20.10 19.11
C GLU A 266 12.30 -18.73 19.81
N TRP A 267 12.38 -18.71 21.13
CA TRP A 267 12.37 -17.44 21.88
C TRP A 267 13.56 -16.55 21.53
N SER A 268 14.74 -17.14 21.35
CA SER A 268 15.93 -16.38 21.00
C SER A 268 15.87 -15.85 19.56
N ALA A 269 15.34 -16.64 18.63
CA ALA A 269 15.20 -16.24 17.22
C ALA A 269 14.20 -15.10 17.06
N ASP A 270 13.08 -15.18 17.77
CA ASP A 270 11.95 -14.26 17.56
C ASP A 270 11.93 -13.12 18.59
N ARG A 271 12.99 -12.97 19.39
CA ARG A 271 13.06 -12.02 20.51
C ARG A 271 12.76 -10.58 20.07
N GLU A 272 13.36 -10.13 18.96
CA GLU A 272 13.16 -8.77 18.46
C GLU A 272 11.72 -8.55 17.99
N TRP A 273 11.15 -9.52 17.28
CA TRP A 273 9.75 -9.46 16.87
C TRP A 273 8.81 -9.46 18.08
N VAL A 274 9.01 -10.36 19.05
CA VAL A 274 8.17 -10.44 20.26
C VAL A 274 8.24 -9.13 21.06
N SER A 275 9.44 -8.56 21.19
CA SER A 275 9.65 -7.27 21.85
C SER A 275 8.90 -6.14 21.14
N SER A 276 8.98 -6.09 19.81
CA SER A 276 8.31 -5.07 19.00
C SER A 276 6.79 -5.23 19.05
N ARG A 277 6.30 -6.46 18.88
CA ARG A 277 4.87 -6.81 18.91
C ARG A 277 4.23 -6.53 20.26
N VAL A 278 4.90 -6.83 21.38
CA VAL A 278 4.37 -6.53 22.72
C VAL A 278 4.39 -5.03 23.01
N LYS A 279 5.42 -4.31 22.53
CA LYS A 279 5.47 -2.84 22.61
C LYS A 279 4.30 -2.22 21.87
N GLU A 280 4.08 -2.63 20.63
CA GLU A 280 2.97 -2.18 19.78
C GLU A 280 1.63 -2.39 20.47
N GLU A 281 1.39 -3.57 21.05
CA GLU A 281 0.14 -3.88 21.73
C GLU A 281 -0.08 -3.04 22.99
N ILE A 282 0.94 -2.90 23.82
CA ILE A 282 0.88 -2.07 25.04
C ILE A 282 0.61 -0.61 24.69
N VAL A 283 1.32 -0.09 23.68
CA VAL A 283 1.12 1.29 23.19
C VAL A 283 -0.28 1.45 22.57
N THR A 284 -0.76 0.46 21.81
CA THR A 284 -2.12 0.47 21.23
C THR A 284 -3.17 0.62 22.33
N GLN A 285 -3.09 -0.20 23.37
CA GLN A 285 -4.07 -0.21 24.45
C GLN A 285 -3.97 1.06 25.33
N ALA A 286 -2.77 1.61 25.51
CA ALA A 286 -2.55 2.80 26.33
C ALA A 286 -2.84 4.13 25.62
N ARG A 287 -2.52 4.23 24.32
CA ARG A 287 -2.52 5.49 23.55
C ARG A 287 -3.41 5.45 22.30
N GLY A 288 -4.03 4.31 22.03
CA GLY A 288 -4.87 4.09 20.87
C GLY A 288 -4.10 3.63 19.63
N VAL A 289 -4.87 3.14 18.65
CA VAL A 289 -4.38 2.50 17.43
C VAL A 289 -3.48 3.42 16.58
N ALA A 290 -3.70 4.73 16.60
CA ALA A 290 -2.91 5.65 15.79
C ALA A 290 -1.42 5.65 16.17
N ALA A 291 -1.09 5.61 17.47
CA ALA A 291 0.30 5.58 17.93
C ALA A 291 1.00 4.26 17.57
N ALA A 292 0.25 3.16 17.54
CA ALA A 292 0.76 1.86 17.15
C ALA A 292 0.99 1.74 15.64
N ASP A 293 0.07 2.27 14.82
CA ASP A 293 0.24 2.35 13.36
C ASP A 293 1.55 3.09 13.00
N GLU A 294 1.89 4.14 13.74
CA GLU A 294 3.14 4.89 13.55
C GLU A 294 4.39 4.09 13.91
N LEU A 295 4.34 3.31 14.99
CA LEU A 295 5.45 2.44 15.41
C LEU A 295 5.65 1.33 14.38
N HIS A 296 4.57 0.63 14.02
CA HIS A 296 4.59 -0.46 13.06
C HIS A 296 5.17 -0.01 11.72
N ALA A 297 4.74 1.13 11.19
CA ALA A 297 5.27 1.66 9.93
C ALA A 297 6.78 1.97 9.98
N ARG A 298 7.34 2.30 11.15
CA ARG A 298 8.79 2.53 11.31
C ARG A 298 9.57 1.22 11.30
N GLU A 299 8.99 0.10 11.68
CA GLU A 299 9.66 -1.21 11.75
C GLU A 299 9.39 -2.05 10.50
N ASP A 300 8.37 -1.69 9.71
CA ASP A 300 7.96 -2.39 8.51
C ASP A 300 9.06 -2.41 7.42
N PRO A 301 9.52 -3.60 6.99
CA PRO A 301 10.61 -3.73 6.01
C PRO A 301 10.26 -3.13 4.65
N GLN A 302 9.00 -3.15 4.23
CA GLN A 302 8.56 -2.53 2.97
C GLN A 302 8.60 -1.01 3.08
N VAL A 303 8.19 -0.44 4.22
CA VAL A 303 8.29 1.01 4.48
C VAL A 303 9.75 1.45 4.49
N GLN A 304 10.64 0.69 5.15
CA GLN A 304 12.08 0.98 5.17
C GLN A 304 12.69 0.94 3.76
N ALA A 305 12.32 -0.04 2.95
CA ALA A 305 12.73 -0.09 1.55
C ALA A 305 12.19 1.09 0.74
N ALA A 306 10.96 1.55 1.00
CA ALA A 306 10.40 2.74 0.35
C ALA A 306 11.18 4.01 0.72
N VAL A 307 11.56 4.17 1.98
CA VAL A 307 12.42 5.27 2.43
C VAL A 307 13.77 5.24 1.73
N GLN A 308 14.39 4.07 1.60
CA GLN A 308 15.64 3.91 0.84
C GLN A 308 15.46 4.23 -0.65
N ALA A 309 14.32 3.84 -1.25
CA ALA A 309 14.00 4.13 -2.64
C ALA A 309 13.90 5.65 -2.91
N LEU A 310 13.46 6.45 -1.94
CA LEU A 310 13.48 7.92 -2.05
C LEU A 310 14.91 8.47 -2.23
N ALA A 311 15.96 7.76 -1.80
CA ALA A 311 17.33 8.18 -2.04
C ALA A 311 17.87 7.77 -3.43
N ASN A 312 17.18 6.89 -4.15
CA ASN A 312 17.68 6.29 -5.38
C ASN A 312 17.33 7.13 -6.64
N PRO A 313 18.31 7.79 -7.29
CA PRO A 313 18.06 8.61 -8.47
C PRO A 313 17.73 7.80 -9.73
N ALA A 314 17.97 6.49 -9.75
CA ALA A 314 17.65 5.65 -10.90
C ALA A 314 16.15 5.28 -10.98
N LEU A 315 15.40 5.49 -9.89
CA LEU A 315 13.97 5.16 -9.79
C LEU A 315 13.06 6.39 -9.77
N LEU A 316 13.64 7.58 -9.67
CA LEU A 316 12.92 8.83 -9.58
C LEU A 316 13.45 9.78 -10.63
N ALA A 317 12.56 10.27 -11.49
CA ALA A 317 12.91 11.25 -12.51
C ALA A 317 13.71 12.42 -11.91
N ALA A 318 14.72 12.88 -12.64
CA ALA A 318 15.53 14.03 -12.25
C ALA A 318 14.82 15.39 -12.45
N ARG A 319 13.50 15.42 -12.71
CA ARG A 319 12.77 16.58 -13.24
C ARG A 319 11.55 16.98 -12.40
#